data_AF-A0A2N2L8P9-F1
#
_entry.id   AF-A0A2N2L8P9-F1
#
_cell.length_a   1.000
_cell.length_b   1.000
_cell.length_c   1.000
_cell.angle_alpha   90.00
_cell.angle_beta   90.00
_cell.angle_gamma   90.00
#
_symmetry.space_group_name_H-M   'P 1'
#
loop_
_entity.id
_entity.type
_entity.pdbx_description
1 polymer ?
#
loop_
_entity_poly.entity_id
_entity_poly.type
_entity_poly.pdbx_seq_one_letter_code
_entity_poly.pdbx_strand_id
1 'polypeptide(L)' 'MRKDFDQLNYYEMLDIKPDAVPYEIRHAYNAALQLYQPGSLVSYSFFSDGERRAILSLVEKAYQTLINDQSR' A
#
# COMPACT_ATOMS: atom_id res chain seq x y z
N MET A 1 11.40 -12.68 -3.12
CA MET A 1 10.06 -13.04 -2.60
C MET A 1 9.05 -12.15 -3.33
N ARG A 2 8.65 -12.54 -4.55
CA ARG A 2 7.45 -11.98 -5.19
C ARG A 2 6.28 -12.56 -4.40
N LYS A 3 5.88 -11.90 -3.32
CA LYS A 3 4.50 -12.05 -2.88
C LYS A 3 3.71 -11.36 -3.97
N ASP A 4 2.94 -12.16 -4.70
CA ASP A 4 2.02 -11.73 -5.75
C ASP A 4 1.07 -10.69 -5.12
N PHE A 5 1.44 -9.41 -5.25
CA PHE A 5 0.73 -8.28 -4.64
C PHE A 5 -0.73 -8.22 -5.11
N ASP A 6 -1.00 -8.79 -6.28
CA ASP A 6 -2.31 -9.02 -6.88
C ASP A 6 -3.14 -10.10 -6.18
N GLN A 7 -2.55 -10.95 -5.35
CA GLN A 7 -3.26 -11.95 -4.54
C GLN A 7 -3.60 -11.44 -3.12
N LEU A 8 -3.02 -10.31 -2.71
CA LEU A 8 -3.31 -9.72 -1.40
C LEU A 8 -4.67 -9.03 -1.41
N ASN A 9 -5.39 -9.12 -0.29
CA ASN A 9 -6.55 -8.26 -0.06
C ASN A 9 -6.11 -6.84 0.32
N TYR A 10 -7.05 -5.88 0.34
CA TYR A 10 -6.73 -4.48 0.58
C TYR A 10 -6.12 -4.18 1.97
N TYR A 11 -6.47 -4.96 2.98
CA TYR A 11 -5.88 -4.82 4.32
C TYR A 11 -4.44 -5.35 4.34
N GLU A 12 -4.20 -6.49 3.69
CA GLU A 12 -2.86 -7.05 3.55
C GLU A 12 -1.94 -6.18 2.70
N MET A 13 -2.46 -5.53 1.66
CA MET A 13 -1.69 -4.57 0.83
C MET A 13 -1.20 -3.36 1.64
N LEU A 14 -1.95 -2.97 2.67
CA LEU A 14 -1.61 -1.86 3.56
C LEU A 14 -0.95 -2.34 4.86
N ASP A 15 -0.76 -3.64 5.05
CA ASP A 15 -0.21 -4.24 6.28
C ASP A 15 -1.00 -3.82 7.55
N ILE A 16 -2.32 -3.88 7.45
CA ILE A 16 -3.25 -3.55 8.54
C ILE A 16 -4.27 -4.66 8.77
N LYS A 17 -4.99 -4.59 9.90
CA LYS A 17 -6.05 -5.53 10.23
C LYS A 17 -7.39 -5.13 9.59
N PRO A 18 -8.34 -6.07 9.40
CA PRO A 18 -9.68 -5.80 8.88
C PRO A 18 -10.51 -4.80 9.69
N ASP A 19 -10.24 -4.69 10.99
CA ASP A 19 -10.88 -3.78 11.95
C ASP A 19 -10.16 -2.43 12.09
N ALA A 20 -9.20 -2.14 11.20
CA ALA A 20 -8.41 -0.92 11.24
C ALA A 20 -9.28 0.34 11.14
N VAL A 21 -9.02 1.30 12.02
CA VAL A 21 -9.75 2.57 12.03
C VAL A 21 -9.23 3.53 10.93
N PRO A 22 -10.00 4.55 10.52
CA PRO A 22 -9.60 5.46 9.44
C PRO A 22 -8.22 6.13 9.61
N TYR A 23 -7.79 6.36 10.86
CA TYR A 23 -6.45 6.87 11.13
C TYR A 23 -5.35 5.87 10.77
N GLU A 24 -5.52 4.58 11.09
CA GLU A 24 -4.56 3.51 10.78
C GLU A 24 -4.46 3.29 9.27
N ILE A 25 -5.59 3.32 8.56
CA ILE A 25 -5.63 3.24 7.09
C ILE A 25 -4.79 4.36 6.44
N ARG A 26 -4.96 5.61 6.91
CA ARG A 26 -4.17 6.76 6.42
C ARG A 26 -2.69 6.65 6.77
N HIS A 27 -2.37 6.17 7.98
CA HIS A 27 -0.99 5.99 8.41
C HIS A 27 -0.27 4.94 7.56
N ALA A 28 -0.91 3.79 7.32
CA ALA A 28 -0.40 2.72 6.49
C ALA A 28 -0.16 3.16 5.04
N TYR A 29 -1.11 3.90 4.46
CA TYR A 29 -0.96 4.46 3.12
C TYR A 29 0.26 5.40 3.03
N ASN A 30 0.43 6.32 3.99
CA ASN A 30 1.58 7.22 4.02
C ASN A 30 2.92 6.48 4.19
N ALA A 31 2.95 5.43 5.01
CA ALA A 31 4.14 4.59 5.18
C ALA A 31 4.52 3.87 3.87
N ALA A 32 3.52 3.33 3.16
CA ALA A 32 3.72 2.70 1.86
C ALA A 32 4.23 3.70 0.81
N LEU A 33 3.69 4.92 0.77
CA LEU A 33 4.22 5.99 -0.09
C LEU A 33 5.70 6.25 0.19
N GLN A 34 6.09 6.37 1.46
CA GLN A 34 7.49 6.62 1.82
C GLN A 34 8.44 5.50 1.39
N LEU A 35 7.96 4.26 1.39
CA LEU A 35 8.74 3.09 1.00
C LEU A 35 8.92 3.00 -0.51
N TYR A 36 7.87 3.25 -1.29
CA TYR A 36 7.87 3.01 -2.74
C TYR A 36 8.05 4.26 -3.61
N GLN A 37 8.02 5.47 -3.03
CA GLN A 37 8.24 6.72 -3.77
C GLN A 37 9.62 6.78 -4.43
N PRO A 38 9.74 7.45 -5.60
CA PRO A 38 11.02 7.78 -6.19
C PRO A 38 11.92 8.52 -5.17
N GLY A 39 13.17 8.08 -5.03
CA GLY A 39 14.11 8.62 -4.04
C GLY A 39 14.19 7.85 -2.70
N SER A 40 13.30 6.89 -2.45
CA SER A 40 13.40 6.03 -1.26
C SER A 40 14.50 4.98 -1.41
N LEU A 41 15.65 5.20 -0.76
CA LEU A 41 16.83 4.31 -0.77
C LEU A 41 16.51 2.85 -0.42
N VAL A 42 15.46 2.62 0.38
CA VAL A 42 15.08 1.31 0.92
C VAL A 42 14.45 0.40 -0.15
N SER A 43 13.73 0.94 -1.15
CA SER A 43 13.06 0.12 -2.17
C SER A 43 13.88 -0.13 -3.44
N TYR A 44 14.91 0.68 -3.71
CA TYR A 44 15.74 0.52 -4.92
C TYR A 44 16.49 -0.80 -5.00
N SER A 45 16.81 -1.41 -3.86
CA SER A 45 17.51 -2.70 -3.81
C SER A 45 16.61 -3.90 -4.15
N PHE A 46 15.28 -3.73 -4.12
CA PHE A 46 14.32 -4.84 -4.20
C PHE A 46 13.37 -4.76 -5.38
N PHE A 47 13.10 -3.56 -5.91
CA PHE A 47 12.08 -3.35 -6.94
C PHE A 47 12.57 -2.42 -8.03
N SER A 48 12.27 -2.78 -9.28
CA SER A 48 12.42 -1.87 -10.41
C SER A 48 11.46 -0.68 -10.32
N ASP A 49 11.73 0.40 -11.06
CA ASP A 49 10.83 1.55 -11.17
C ASP A 49 9.41 1.16 -11.61
N GLY A 50 9.30 0.19 -12.52
CA GLY A 50 8.01 -0.31 -13.00
C GLY A 50 7.23 -1.04 -11.90
N GLU A 51 7.90 -1.92 -11.16
CA GLU A 51 7.29 -2.65 -10.04
C GLU A 51 6.85 -1.71 -8.93
N ARG A 52 7.64 -0.67 -8.61
CA ARG A 52 7.26 0.33 -7.59
C ARG A 52 6.02 1.12 -7.99
N ARG A 53 5.92 1.55 -9.26
CA ARG A 53 4.72 2.23 -9.78
C ARG A 53 3.49 1.33 -9.71
N ALA A 54 3.65 0.04 -10.01
CA ALA A 54 2.56 -0.94 -9.90
C ALA A 54 2.11 -1.11 -8.44
N ILE A 55 3.05 -1.25 -7.50
CA ILE A 55 2.75 -1.35 -6.07
C ILE A 55 2.03 -0.09 -5.58
N LEU A 56 2.54 1.09 -5.90
CA LEU A 56 1.90 2.37 -5.53
C LEU A 56 0.46 2.46 -6.05
N SER A 57 0.21 1.98 -7.27
CA SER A 57 -1.14 1.99 -7.86
C SER A 57 -2.09 1.03 -7.13
N LEU A 58 -1.60 -0.13 -6.69
CA LEU A 58 -2.39 -1.09 -5.89
C LEU A 58 -2.67 -0.54 -4.48
N VAL A 59 -1.67 0.04 -3.83
CA VAL A 59 -1.78 0.69 -2.52
C VAL A 59 -2.79 1.84 -2.55
N GLU A 60 -2.74 2.68 -3.58
CA GLU A 60 -3.73 3.75 -3.81
C GLU A 60 -5.14 3.19 -3.89
N LYS A 61 -5.35 2.15 -4.71
CA LYS A 61 -6.66 1.51 -4.86
C LYS A 61 -7.18 0.91 -3.55
N ALA A 62 -6.31 0.26 -2.77
CA ALA A 62 -6.65 -0.30 -1.47
C ALA A 62 -7.09 0.82 -0.50
N TYR A 63 -6.30 1.88 -0.39
CA TYR A 63 -6.59 3.03 0.46
C TYR A 63 -7.94 3.66 0.12
N GLN A 64 -8.18 3.99 -1.15
CA GLN A 64 -9.43 4.61 -1.61
C GLN A 64 -10.64 3.71 -1.33
N THR A 65 -10.48 2.39 -1.46
CA THR A 65 -11.58 1.46 -1.19
C THR A 65 -11.93 1.44 0.30
N LEU A 66 -10.92 1.25 1.16
CA LEU A 66 -11.13 1.12 2.61
C LEU A 66 -11.59 2.42 3.26
N ILE A 67 -11.04 3.57 2.87
CA ILE A 67 -11.43 4.86 3.46
C ILE A 67 -12.87 5.24 3.10
N ASN A 68 -13.32 4.89 1.90
CA ASN A 68 -14.69 5.13 1.46
C ASN A 68 -15.67 4.19 2.17
N ASP A 69 -15.30 2.93 2.38
CA ASP A 69 -16.13 1.96 3.10
C ASP A 69 -16.37 2.38 4.56
N GLN A 70 -15.33 2.91 5.22
CA GLN A 70 -15.43 3.47 6.59
C GLN A 70 -16.23 4.78 6.69
N SER A 71 -16.48 5.45 5.56
CA SER A 71 -17.21 6.73 5.51
C SER A 71 -18.70 6.58 5.22
N ARG A 72 -19.17 5.35 4.95
CA ARG A 72 -20.56 5.01 4.68
C ARG A 72 -21.32 4.67 5.95
#